data_AF-A0A2V8SSH2-F1
#
_entry.id   AF-A0A2V8SSH2-F1
#
_cell.length_a   1.000
_cell.length_b   1.000
_cell.length_c   1.000
_cell.angle_alpha   90.00
_cell.angle_beta   90.00
_cell.angle_gamma   90.00
#
_symmetry.space_group_name_H-M   'P 1'
#
loop_
_entity.id
_entity.type
_entity.pdbx_description
1 polymer ?
#
loop_
_entity_poly.entity_id
_entity_poly.type
_entity_poly.pdbx_seq_one_letter_code
_entity_poly.pdbx_strand_id
1 'polypeptide(L)' 'GAASRLTGTVTLDIDPTTGLIAAPTCPVIRTKTFVIGTEPHRHCGPQYHRNQTIIPSETRPRRVSP' A
#
# COMPACT_ATOMS: atom_id res chain seq x y z
N GLY A 1 15.58 24.84 17.04
CA GLY A 1 14.35 24.51 16.29
C GLY A 1 14.07 23.04 16.47
N ALA A 2 13.04 22.70 17.25
CA ALA A 2 12.70 21.31 17.52
C ALA A 2 11.92 20.74 16.32
N ALA A 3 12.60 19.99 15.46
CA ALA A 3 11.92 18.99 14.66
C ALA A 3 11.46 17.91 15.65
N SER A 4 10.30 18.11 16.28
CA SER A 4 9.58 17.03 16.96
C SER A 4 9.47 15.91 15.95
N ARG A 5 10.26 14.86 16.15
CA ARG A 5 10.17 13.65 15.33
C ARG A 5 8.75 13.16 15.54
N LEU A 6 7.86 13.37 14.57
CA LEU A 6 6.49 12.89 14.65
C LEU A 6 6.59 11.37 14.86
N THR A 7 6.29 10.94 16.09
CA THR A 7 6.22 9.54 16.45
C THR A 7 4.78 9.12 16.26
N GLY A 8 4.55 8.09 15.46
CA GLY A 8 3.21 7.66 15.11
C GLY A 8 3.20 6.81 13.86
N THR A 9 2.00 6.52 13.39
CA THR A 9 1.78 5.74 12.18
C THR A 9 0.87 6.49 11.22
N VAL A 10 1.11 6.30 9.92
CA VAL A 10 0.25 6.79 8.83
C VAL A 10 -0.32 5.60 8.09
N THR A 11 -1.59 5.68 7.73
CA THR A 11 -2.25 4.66 6.91
C THR A 11 -2.37 5.19 5.49
N LEU A 12 -1.84 4.44 4.53
CA LEU A 12 -1.85 4.78 3.12
C LEU A 12 -2.40 3.64 2.30
N ASP A 13 -3.08 3.99 1.22
CA ASP A 13 -3.42 3.06 0.16
C ASP A 13 -2.20 2.89 -0.76
N ILE A 14 -1.79 1.65 -0.95
CA ILE A 14 -0.62 1.27 -1.75
C ILE A 14 -1.01 0.22 -2.79
N ASP A 15 -0.23 0.17 -3.87
CA ASP A 15 -0.20 -1.00 -4.73
C ASP A 15 0.74 -2.05 -4.09
N PRO A 16 0.23 -3.23 -3.69
CA PRO A 16 1.05 -4.24 -3.04
C PRO A 16 2.10 -4.87 -3.97
N THR A 17 1.95 -4.76 -5.29
CA THR A 17 2.89 -5.31 -6.26
C THR A 17 4.14 -4.42 -6.40
N THR A 18 3.97 -3.11 -6.31
CA THR A 18 5.06 -2.13 -6.46
C THR A 18 5.53 -1.52 -5.15
N GLY A 19 4.71 -1.56 -4.10
CA GLY A 19 4.97 -0.89 -2.82
C GLY A 19 4.82 0.64 -2.86
N LEU A 20 4.26 1.18 -3.93
CA LEU A 20 4.03 2.62 -4.14
C LEU A 20 2.64 3.04 -3.65
N ILE A 21 2.45 4.33 -3.35
CA ILE A 21 1.12 4.88 -3.02
C ILE A 21 0.19 4.65 -4.20
N ALA A 22 -0.96 4.01 -3.99
CA ALA A 22 -1.94 3.78 -5.05
C ALA A 22 -2.50 5.11 -5.55
N ALA A 23 -2.44 5.35 -6.87
CA ALA A 23 -3.23 6.41 -7.48
C ALA A 23 -4.72 6.04 -7.47
N PRO A 24 -5.64 7.02 -7.62
CA PRO A 24 -7.09 6.75 -7.70
C PRO A 24 -7.49 5.78 -8.82
N THR A 25 -6.67 5.68 -9.87
CA THR A 25 -6.85 4.79 -11.02
C THR A 25 -6.08 3.46 -10.88
N CYS A 26 -5.41 3.24 -9.74
CA CYS A 26 -4.68 2.01 -9.47
C CYS A 26 -5.67 0.85 -9.38
N PRO A 27 -5.54 -0.19 -10.21
CA PRO A 27 -6.51 -1.27 -10.25
C PRO A 27 -6.28 -2.29 -9.11
N VAL A 28 -5.14 -2.22 -8.40
CA VAL A 28 -4.84 -3.02 -7.22
C VAL A 28 -4.51 -2.11 -6.06
N ILE A 29 -5.37 -2.06 -5.05
CA ILE A 29 -5.21 -1.19 -3.90
C ILE A 29 -5.23 -2.02 -2.61
N ARG A 30 -4.30 -1.72 -1.71
CA ARG A 30 -4.28 -2.21 -0.35
C ARG A 30 -3.93 -1.13 0.64
N THR A 31 -4.73 -1.03 1.69
CA THR A 31 -4.46 -0.17 2.81
C THR A 31 -3.37 -0.78 3.70
N LYS A 32 -2.30 -0.02 3.98
CA LYS A 32 -1.21 -0.44 4.85
C LYS A 32 -0.82 0.70 5.80
N THR A 33 -0.51 0.33 7.03
CA THR A 33 -0.03 1.26 8.06
C THR A 33 1.50 1.25 8.10
N PHE A 34 2.10 2.43 8.10
CA PHE A 34 3.53 2.68 8.13
C PHE A 34 3.89 3.48 9.37
N VAL A 35 5.12 3.32 9.86
CA VAL A 35 5.68 4.25 10.85
C VAL A 35 5.99 5.55 10.13
N ILE A 36 5.64 6.69 10.72
CA ILE A 36 5.92 8.00 10.13
C ILE A 36 7.41 8.13 9.80
N GLY A 37 7.71 8.53 8.56
CA GLY A 37 9.05 8.61 7.98
C GLY A 37 9.51 7.34 7.26
N THR A 38 8.69 6.28 7.21
CA THR A 38 8.98 5.04 6.48
C THR A 38 7.99 4.77 5.34
N GLU A 39 6.96 5.61 5.21
CA GLU A 39 6.00 5.53 4.14
C GLU A 39 6.65 5.75 2.76
N PRO A 40 6.15 5.07 1.71
CA PRO A 40 6.55 5.41 0.36
C PRO A 40 6.09 6.82 0.02
N HIS A 41 6.92 7.61 -0.65
CA HIS A 41 6.54 8.97 -1.11
C HIS A 41 6.22 9.02 -2.61
N ARG A 42 6.42 7.91 -3.33
CA ARG A 42 6.17 7.80 -4.76
C ARG A 42 4.81 7.18 -5.01
N HIS A 43 4.12 7.68 -6.03
CA HIS A 43 2.81 7.19 -6.44
C HIS A 43 2.95 6.14 -7.55
N CYS A 44 2.07 5.15 -7.51
CA CYS A 44 1.89 4.16 -8.56
C CYS A 44 1.21 4.85 -9.75
N GLY A 45 1.84 4.77 -10.92
CA GLY A 45 1.29 5.26 -12.18
C GLY A 45 0.85 4.13 -13.12
N PRO A 46 0.15 4.47 -14.21
CA PRO A 46 -0.35 3.50 -15.19
C PRO A 46 0.74 2.61 -15.80
N GLN A 47 1.99 3.09 -15.84
CA GLN A 47 3.12 2.33 -16.36
C GLN A 47 3.37 1.01 -15.63
N TYR A 48 2.95 0.89 -14.36
CA TYR A 48 3.12 -0.34 -13.58
C TYR A 48 2.02 -1.38 -13.82
N HIS A 49 0.93 -1.02 -14.51
CA HIS A 49 -0.24 -1.88 -14.72
C HIS A 49 -0.49 -2.28 -16.18
N ARG A 50 0.45 -2.00 -17.09
CA ARG A 50 0.27 -2.28 -18.52
C ARG A 50 0.10 -3.76 -18.87
N ASN A 51 0.49 -4.68 -17.98
CA ASN A 51 0.50 -6.13 -18.25
C ASN A 51 0.13 -7.01 -17.04
N GLN A 52 -0.41 -6.45 -15.95
CA GLN A 52 -0.69 -7.24 -14.76
C GLN A 52 -2.11 -7.80 -14.83
N THR A 53 -2.23 -9.10 -15.14
CA THR A 53 -3.38 -9.90 -14.70
C THR A 53 -3.41 -9.80 -13.18
N ILE A 54 -4.36 -9.03 -12.66
CA ILE A 54 -4.53 -8.83 -11.23
C ILE A 54 -4.97 -10.18 -10.67
N ILE A 55 -4.01 -10.93 -10.13
CA ILE A 55 -4.31 -11.97 -9.15
C ILE A 55 -4.55 -11.20 -7.86
N PRO A 56 -5.81 -11.00 -7.44
CA PRO A 56 -6.08 -10.43 -6.14
C PRO A 56 -5.40 -11.32 -5.12
N SER A 57 -4.28 -10.83 -4.56
CA SER A 57 -4.03 -10.82 -3.13
C SER A 57 -4.88 -11.83 -2.37
N GLU A 58 -4.59 -13.12 -2.53
CA GLU A 58 -5.26 -14.28 -1.95
C GLU A 58 -5.98 -13.89 -0.66
N THR A 59 -7.30 -13.90 -0.72
CA THR A 59 -8.17 -13.94 0.46
C THR A 59 -7.62 -15.06 1.31
N ARG A 60 -6.79 -14.73 2.31
CA ARG A 60 -6.35 -15.71 3.31
C ARG A 60 -7.65 -16.28 3.86
N PRO A 61 -8.01 -17.55 3.61
CA PRO A 61 -9.20 -18.09 4.21
C PRO A 61 -8.97 -17.95 5.70
N ARG A 62 -9.84 -17.19 6.36
CA ARG A 62 -9.88 -17.16 7.81
C ARG A 62 -10.09 -18.61 8.19
N ARG A 63 -9.05 -19.28 8.71
CA ARG A 63 -9.21 -20.60 9.34
C ARG A 63 -10.28 -20.42 10.40
N VAL A 64 -11.51 -20.78 10.08
CA VAL A 64 -12.48 -21.20 11.08
C VAL A 64 -11.98 -22.57 11.54
N SER A 65 -11.29 -22.56 12.68
CA SER A 65 -10.96 -23.77 13.42
C SER A 65 -12.27 -24.45 13.86
N PRO A 66 -12.28 -25.79 14.01
CA PRO A 66 -13.43 -26.67 13.79
C PRO A 66 -14.62 -26.49 14.72
#